data_AF-A0A2W4RGU4-F1
#
_entry.id   AF-A0A2W4RGU4-F1
#
_cell.length_a   1.000
_cell.length_b   1.000
_cell.length_c   1.000
_cell.angle_alpha   90.00
_cell.angle_beta   90.00
_cell.angle_gamma   90.00
#
_symmetry.space_group_name_H-M   'P 1'
#
loop_
_entity.id
_entity.type
_entity.pdbx_description
1 polymer ?
#
loop_
_entity_poly.entity_id
_entity_poly.type
_entity_poly.pdbx_seq_one_letter_code
_entity_poly.pdbx_strand_id
1 'polypeptide(L)'
;MTIRPVCILLLTTVLSLNATAQDTSDTPQPNRRSLPDLPGSFVLEFGFHRALDAPDDFDIGFWGSRTVNIFYQLDKRIGTTKFSVHPGLGFSFERFKFANDYKLTS
;
A
#
# COMPACT_ATOMS: atom_id res chain seq x y z
N MET A 1 -34.73 -0.58 9.76
CA MET A 1 -33.81 0.50 9.35
C MET A 1 -33.09 1.04 10.58
N THR A 2 -32.06 0.31 11.06
CA THR A 2 -31.30 0.55 12.30
C THR A 2 -29.82 0.86 12.01
N ILE A 3 -29.54 1.37 10.81
CA ILE A 3 -28.19 1.54 10.24
C ILE A 3 -27.38 2.63 10.99
N ARG A 4 -28.05 3.63 11.57
CA ARG A 4 -27.39 4.77 12.25
C ARG A 4 -26.54 4.38 13.47
N PRO A 5 -27.03 3.61 14.47
CA PRO A 5 -26.19 3.26 15.62
C PRO A 5 -25.04 2.31 15.28
N VAL A 6 -25.25 1.37 14.35
CA VAL A 6 -24.22 0.39 13.97
C VAL A 6 -23.03 1.06 13.28
N CYS A 7 -23.29 1.99 12.34
CA CYS A 7 -22.22 2.72 11.67
C CYS A 7 -21.41 3.61 12.63
N ILE A 8 -22.06 4.23 13.62
CA ILE A 8 -21.38 5.04 14.64
C ILE A 8 -20.50 4.16 15.53
N LEU A 9 -21.02 3.00 15.97
CA LEU A 9 -20.26 2.04 16.77
C LEU A 9 -19.01 1.57 16.01
N LEU A 10 -19.18 1.18 14.74
CA LEU A 10 -18.10 0.68 13.89
C LEU A 10 -17.04 1.74 13.63
N LEU A 11 -17.44 2.99 13.43
CA LEU A 11 -16.54 4.13 13.29
C LEU A 11 -15.73 4.35 14.58
N THR A 12 -16.38 4.37 15.75
CA THR A 12 -15.67 4.55 17.04
C THR A 12 -14.67 3.44 17.33
N THR A 13 -14.99 2.18 17.01
CA THR A 13 -14.06 1.06 17.20
C THR A 13 -12.80 1.19 16.34
N VAL A 14 -12.93 1.65 15.09
CA VAL A 14 -11.77 1.85 14.19
C VAL A 14 -10.88 3.00 14.67
N LEU A 15 -11.46 4.08 15.18
CA LEU A 15 -10.70 5.21 15.75
C LEU A 15 -9.91 4.81 17.00
N SER A 16 -10.48 4.01 17.90
CA SER A 16 -9.81 3.57 19.13
C SER A 16 -8.60 2.67 18.88
N LEU A 17 -8.61 1.84 17.82
CA LEU A 17 -7.49 0.96 17.46
C LEU A 17 -6.24 1.74 17.00
N ASN A 18 -6.42 2.93 16.43
CA ASN A 18 -5.29 3.77 15.99
C ASN A 18 -4.68 4.59 17.15
N ALA A 19 -5.45 4.86 18.21
CA ALA A 19 -4.99 5.66 19.34
C ALA A 19 -3.87 4.97 20.16
N THR A 20 -3.79 3.64 20.13
CA THR A 20 -2.76 2.87 20.85
C THR A 20 -1.54 2.53 19.99
N ALA A 21 -1.44 3.08 18.77
CA ALA A 21 -0.32 2.79 17.86
C ALA A 21 0.89 3.73 18.02
N GLN A 22 0.80 4.75 18.89
CA GLN A 22 1.80 5.81 19.01
C GLN A 22 2.67 5.77 20.28
N ASP A 23 2.86 4.60 20.90
CA ASP A 23 3.88 4.47 21.94
C ASP A 23 5.27 4.38 21.31
N THR A 24 5.89 5.54 21.08
CA THR A 24 7.35 5.63 20.96
C THR A 24 7.94 5.67 22.36
N SER A 25 7.97 4.52 23.03
CA SER A 25 8.83 4.34 24.20
C SER A 25 10.22 3.96 23.71
N ASP A 26 11.21 4.70 24.19
CA ASP A 26 12.65 4.48 24.03
C ASP A 26 13.03 3.03 24.36
N THR A 27 12.85 2.13 23.40
CA THR A 27 13.34 0.76 23.49
C THR A 27 14.82 0.81 23.10
N PRO A 28 15.76 0.38 23.96
CA PRO A 28 17.15 0.24 23.58
C PRO A 28 17.21 -0.65 22.35
N GLN A 29 17.59 -0.09 21.19
CA GLN A 29 17.65 -0.86 19.96
C GLN A 29 18.55 -2.08 20.19
N PRO A 30 18.07 -3.32 19.98
CA PRO A 30 18.94 -4.48 19.99
C PRO A 30 20.02 -4.24 18.93
N ASN A 31 21.28 -4.39 19.34
CA ASN A 31 22.49 -4.25 18.56
C ASN A 31 22.26 -4.66 17.08
N ARG A 32 22.00 -3.68 16.21
CA ARG A 32 21.71 -3.84 14.77
C ARG A 32 22.98 -4.24 14.00
N ARG A 33 23.68 -5.28 14.43
CA ARG A 33 24.71 -5.94 13.64
C ARG A 33 24.03 -6.91 12.69
N SER A 34 23.62 -6.43 11.50
CA SER A 34 23.55 -7.22 10.26
C SER A 34 22.65 -6.64 9.16
N LEU A 35 21.86 -5.60 9.42
CA LEU A 35 21.17 -4.95 8.29
C LEU A 35 22.20 -4.13 7.50
N PRO A 36 22.35 -4.37 6.18
CA PRO A 36 23.18 -3.53 5.34
C PRO A 36 22.67 -2.09 5.44
N ASP A 37 23.57 -1.14 5.69
CA ASP A 37 23.27 0.29 5.61
C ASP A 37 23.16 0.69 4.14
N LEU A 38 22.01 0.35 3.52
CA LEU A 38 21.74 0.66 2.13
C LEU A 38 21.11 2.06 2.04
N PRO A 39 21.72 3.01 1.33
CA PRO A 39 21.21 4.38 1.28
C PRO A 39 19.88 4.42 0.53
N GLY A 40 18.82 4.96 1.13
CA GLY A 40 17.51 5.07 0.50
C GLY A 40 16.44 4.17 1.15
N SER A 41 15.29 4.11 0.52
CA SER A 41 14.06 3.57 1.08
C SER A 41 13.45 2.52 0.14
N PHE A 42 13.09 1.36 0.70
CA PHE A 42 12.27 0.37 0.02
C PHE A 42 10.79 0.65 0.29
N VAL A 43 10.00 0.81 -0.77
CA VAL A 43 8.55 1.00 -0.70
C VAL A 43 7.89 -0.25 -1.28
N LEU A 44 7.07 -0.88 -0.46
CA LEU A 44 6.24 -2.02 -0.82
C LEU A 44 4.79 -1.57 -0.88
N GLU A 45 4.17 -1.66 -2.05
CA GLU A 45 2.76 -1.32 -2.23
C GLU A 45 1.98 -2.60 -2.52
N PHE A 46 0.88 -2.78 -1.79
CA PHE A 46 -0.06 -3.86 -2.01
C PHE A 46 -1.42 -3.25 -2.31
N GLY A 47 -2.01 -3.66 -3.43
CA GLY A 47 -3.27 -3.09 -3.90
C GLY A 47 -4.18 -4.12 -4.55
N PHE A 48 -5.45 -3.73 -4.69
CA PHE A 48 -6.45 -4.46 -5.45
C PHE A 48 -6.87 -3.63 -6.66
N HIS A 49 -7.13 -4.28 -7.78
CA HIS A 49 -7.67 -3.60 -8.96
C HIS A 49 -9.19 -3.65 -8.94
N ARG A 50 -9.81 -2.53 -9.30
CA ARG A 50 -11.23 -2.45 -9.61
C ARG A 50 -11.40 -1.77 -10.96
N ALA A 51 -12.15 -2.42 -11.84
CA ALA A 51 -12.55 -1.83 -13.10
C ALA A 51 -13.58 -0.73 -12.81
N LEU A 52 -13.26 0.50 -13.21
CA LEU A 52 -14.18 1.63 -13.19
C LEU A 52 -14.47 1.97 -14.65
N ASP A 53 -15.75 2.05 -15.02
CA ASP A 53 -16.18 2.37 -16.39
C ASP A 53 -15.63 1.41 -17.46
N ALA A 54 -15.64 0.12 -17.16
CA ALA A 54 -15.18 -0.90 -18.10
C ALA A 54 -16.34 -1.45 -18.94
N PRO A 55 -16.08 -1.92 -20.18
CA PRO A 55 -17.07 -2.63 -20.99
C PRO A 55 -17.63 -3.85 -20.24
N ASP A 56 -18.87 -4.24 -20.54
CA ASP A 56 -19.56 -5.36 -19.85
C ASP A 56 -18.76 -6.68 -19.85
N ASP A 57 -17.91 -6.87 -20.87
CA ASP A 57 -17.08 -8.07 -21.00
C ASP A 57 -15.80 -8.05 -20.13
N PHE A 58 -15.40 -6.88 -19.61
CA PHE A 58 -14.20 -6.69 -18.80
C PHE A 58 -14.55 -6.67 -17.30
N ASP A 59 -14.95 -7.84 -16.80
CA ASP A 59 -15.24 -8.05 -15.38
C ASP A 59 -14.04 -8.66 -14.66
N ILE A 60 -13.35 -7.85 -13.84
CA ILE A 60 -12.21 -8.29 -13.03
C ILE A 60 -12.68 -8.68 -11.63
N GLY A 61 -12.35 -9.92 -11.23
CA GLY A 61 -12.69 -10.42 -9.90
C GLY A 61 -11.87 -9.72 -8.81
N PHE A 62 -12.55 -9.09 -7.84
CA PHE A 62 -11.94 -8.32 -6.75
C PHE A 62 -10.88 -9.10 -5.95
N TRP A 63 -11.16 -10.36 -5.61
CA TRP A 63 -10.23 -11.21 -4.83
C TRP A 63 -9.07 -11.79 -5.66
N GLY A 64 -9.22 -11.86 -6.98
CA GLY A 64 -8.22 -12.44 -7.88
C GLY A 64 -7.28 -11.40 -8.49
N SER A 65 -7.72 -10.14 -8.53
CA SER A 65 -7.01 -9.04 -9.19
C SER A 65 -6.27 -8.19 -8.15
N ARG A 66 -4.96 -8.40 -8.05
CA ARG A 66 -4.10 -7.81 -7.01
C ARG A 66 -2.78 -7.37 -7.59
N THR A 67 -2.15 -6.43 -6.92
CA THR A 67 -0.89 -5.85 -7.34
C THR A 67 0.07 -5.73 -6.19
N VAL A 68 1.32 -6.01 -6.51
CA VAL A 68 2.46 -5.88 -5.62
C VAL A 68 3.50 -5.04 -6.36
N ASN A 69 3.77 -3.85 -5.83
CA ASN A 69 4.82 -3.00 -6.37
C ASN A 69 5.97 -2.94 -5.39
N ILE A 70 7.18 -3.00 -5.93
CA ILE A 70 8.41 -2.92 -5.17
C ILE A 70 9.24 -1.79 -5.77
N PHE A 71 9.41 -0.72 -5.01
CA PHE A 71 10.23 0.43 -5.40
C PHE A 71 11.41 0.59 -4.46
N TYR A 72 12.51 1.03 -5.03
CA TYR A 72 13.68 1.47 -4.29
C TYR A 72 13.96 2.93 -4.67
N GLN A 73 13.95 3.81 -3.67
CA GLN A 73 14.08 5.26 -3.84
C GLN A 73 15.29 5.77 -3.08
N LEU A 74 16.05 6.69 -3.69
CA LEU A 74 17.17 7.36 -3.03
C LEU A 74 16.69 8.69 -2.44
N ASP A 75 16.97 8.93 -1.17
CA ASP A 75 16.53 10.15 -0.50
C ASP A 75 17.56 11.27 -0.71
N LYS A 76 17.27 12.24 -1.60
CA LYS A 76 18.15 13.39 -1.84
C LYS A 76 17.46 14.71 -1.53
N ARG A 77 17.97 15.39 -0.50
CA ARG A 77 17.56 16.77 -0.19
C ARG A 77 18.17 17.76 -1.19
N ILE A 78 17.36 18.73 -1.63
CA ILE A 78 17.82 19.80 -2.51
C ILE A 78 18.48 20.89 -1.65
N GLY A 79 19.81 20.83 -1.52
CA GLY A 79 20.59 21.83 -0.77
C GLY A 79 20.09 22.00 0.67
N THR A 80 19.92 23.25 1.11
CA THR A 80 19.39 23.59 2.44
C THR A 80 17.86 23.75 2.47
N THR A 81 17.20 23.66 1.32
CA THR A 81 15.74 23.88 1.21
C THR A 81 14.95 22.80 1.94
N LYS A 82 13.66 23.04 2.23
CA LYS A 82 12.77 22.05 2.86
C LYS A 82 12.24 20.99 1.88
N PHE A 83 12.67 21.03 0.62
CA PHE A 83 12.23 20.10 -0.42
C PHE A 83 13.24 18.96 -0.60
N SER A 84 12.71 17.76 -0.83
CA SER A 84 13.48 16.57 -1.14
C SER A 84 12.95 15.93 -2.42
N VAL A 85 13.87 15.29 -3.15
CA VAL A 85 13.54 14.45 -4.31
C VAL A 85 13.93 13.02 -4.00
N HIS A 86 13.08 12.11 -4.43
CA HIS A 86 13.20 10.68 -4.14
C HIS A 86 13.25 9.92 -5.47
N PRO A 87 14.31 10.09 -6.30
CA PRO A 87 14.42 9.32 -7.53
C PRO A 87 14.52 7.85 -7.17
N GLY A 88 13.72 7.02 -7.83
CA GLY A 88 13.71 5.59 -7.61
C GLY A 88 13.37 4.81 -8.85
N LEU A 89 13.69 3.52 -8.80
CA LEU A 89 13.28 2.53 -9.77
C LEU A 89 12.48 1.45 -9.04
N GLY A 90 11.59 0.80 -9.77
CA GLY A 90 10.82 -0.29 -9.19
C GLY A 90 10.25 -1.21 -10.24
N PHE A 91 9.73 -2.32 -9.72
CA PHE A 91 9.01 -3.31 -10.49
C PHE A 91 7.55 -3.31 -10.02
N SER A 92 6.65 -3.24 -10.99
CA SER A 92 5.21 -3.41 -10.75
C SER A 92 4.82 -4.83 -11.17
N PHE A 93 4.22 -5.58 -10.26
CA PHE A 93 3.70 -6.91 -10.52
C PHE A 93 2.19 -6.89 -10.40
N GLU A 94 1.53 -6.84 -11.55
CA GLU A 94 0.08 -6.82 -11.64
C GLU A 94 -0.45 -8.20 -12.02
N ARG A 95 -1.46 -8.67 -11.29
CA ARG A 95 -2.21 -9.87 -11.63
C ARG A 95 -3.66 -9.51 -11.84
N PHE A 96 -4.15 -9.74 -13.05
CA PHE A 96 -5.57 -9.64 -13.37
C PHE A 96 -6.19 -11.04 -13.43
N LYS A 97 -7.34 -11.20 -12.78
CA LYS A 97 -8.17 -12.39 -12.90
C LYS A 97 -9.57 -11.95 -13.26
N PHE A 98 -10.05 -12.40 -14.41
CA PHE A 98 -11.43 -12.20 -14.83
C PHE A 98 -12.36 -13.05 -13.97
N ALA A 99 -13.53 -12.49 -13.60
CA ALA A 99 -14.59 -13.25 -12.94
C ALA A 99 -15.24 -14.24 -13.93
N ASN A 100 -15.20 -13.91 -15.22
CA ASN A 100 -15.72 -14.69 -16.32
C ASN A 100 -14.61 -15.51 -17.00
N ASP A 101 -14.98 -16.53 -17.79
CA ASP A 101 -14.03 -17.40 -18.53
C ASP A 101 -13.34 -16.71 -19.73
N TYR A 102 -13.30 -15.38 -19.75
CA TYR A 102 -12.64 -14.60 -20.78
C TYR A 102 -11.11 -14.57 -20.59
N LYS A 103 -10.39 -14.54 -21.71
CA LYS A 103 -8.93 -14.45 -21.76
C LYS A 103 -8.54 -13.26 -22.63
N LEU A 104 -7.53 -12.53 -22.19
CA LEU A 104 -6.90 -11.51 -23.03
C LEU A 104 -6.10 -12.22 -24.12
N THR A 105 -6.47 -12.00 -25.37
CA THR A 105 -5.65 -12.36 -26.53
C THR A 105 -4.78 -11.17 -26.91
N SER A 106 -3.52 -11.46 -27.27
CA SER A 106 -2.61 -10.48 -27.86
C SER A 106 -2.98 -10.20 -29.31
#